data_AF-A0AA91AJ44-F1
#
_entry.id   AF-A0AA91AJ44-F1
#
_cell.length_a   1.000
_cell.length_b   1.000
_cell.length_c   1.000
_cell.angle_alpha   90.00
_cell.angle_beta   90.00
_cell.angle_gamma   90.00
#
_symmetry.space_group_name_H-M   'P 1'
#
loop_
_entity.id
_entity.type
_entity.pdbx_description
1 polymer ?
#
loop_
_entity_poly.entity_id
_entity_poly.type
_entity_poly.pdbx_seq_one_letter_code
_entity_poly.pdbx_strand_id
1 'polypeptide(L)'
;MDGYNIYNIGLFIGFSIIIIGIFLGAGKNRTIIVFKDYDDLGLTFLIPTSFFGIIFIFHMFGGSPKFSLPLASIVSFILFCIMVRNSYIDNDRVIWKLLMALVTKLPLAFLWVINLISLIKPSGQTAKQRRESRANALLILAIITPIIGLLVADKSGELFNPKQWIKGKRVGNIRNHM
;
A
#
# COMPACT_ATOMS: atom_id res chain seq x y z
N MET A 1 -11.92 -32.17 5.46
CA MET A 1 -10.97 -31.90 4.35
C MET A 1 -11.52 -30.84 3.38
N ASP A 2 -12.84 -30.73 3.23
CA ASP A 2 -13.47 -29.81 2.25
C ASP A 2 -13.26 -28.31 2.56
N GLY A 3 -13.28 -27.91 3.84
CA GLY A 3 -13.04 -26.52 4.24
C GLY A 3 -11.64 -26.00 3.89
N TYR A 4 -10.61 -26.86 3.96
CA TYR A 4 -9.24 -26.49 3.57
C TYR A 4 -9.13 -26.27 2.07
N ASN A 5 -9.80 -27.10 1.27
CA ASN A 5 -9.85 -26.95 -0.18
C ASN A 5 -10.60 -25.67 -0.59
N ILE A 6 -11.73 -25.34 0.05
CA ILE A 6 -12.48 -24.10 -0.21
C ILE A 6 -11.64 -22.86 0.07
N TYR A 7 -10.90 -22.84 1.19
CA TYR A 7 -10.00 -21.72 1.53
C TYR A 7 -8.91 -21.53 0.48
N ASN A 8 -8.25 -22.61 0.06
CA ASN A 8 -7.19 -22.55 -0.95
C ASN A 8 -7.72 -22.11 -2.32
N ILE A 9 -8.91 -22.57 -2.71
CA ILE A 9 -9.60 -22.12 -3.93
C ILE A 9 -9.89 -20.62 -3.84
N GLY A 10 -10.39 -20.14 -2.71
CA GLY A 10 -10.64 -18.71 -2.48
C GLY A 10 -9.37 -17.86 -2.60
N LEU A 11 -8.26 -18.31 -2.00
CA LEU A 11 -6.96 -17.66 -2.16
C LEU A 11 -6.51 -17.62 -3.61
N PHE A 12 -6.60 -18.75 -4.31
CA PHE A 12 -6.21 -18.86 -5.72
C PHE A 12 -7.00 -17.87 -6.59
N ILE A 13 -8.32 -17.80 -6.40
CA ILE A 13 -9.19 -16.86 -7.13
C ILE A 13 -8.81 -15.41 -6.77
N GLY A 14 -8.64 -15.10 -5.48
CA GLY A 14 -8.29 -13.75 -5.03
C GLY A 14 -6.96 -13.27 -5.61
N PHE A 15 -5.91 -14.10 -5.57
CA PHE A 15 -4.61 -13.77 -6.16
C PHE A 15 -4.70 -13.63 -7.67
N SER A 16 -5.47 -14.49 -8.35
CA SER A 16 -5.68 -14.40 -9.80
C SER A 16 -6.32 -13.07 -10.19
N ILE A 17 -7.32 -12.60 -9.45
CA ILE A 17 -7.97 -11.29 -9.69
C ILE A 17 -6.97 -10.14 -9.51
N ILE A 18 -6.16 -10.16 -8.44
CA ILE A 18 -5.14 -9.14 -8.22
C ILE A 18 -4.12 -9.12 -9.36
N ILE A 19 -3.67 -10.30 -9.81
CA ILE A 19 -2.73 -10.43 -10.94
C ILE A 19 -3.33 -9.84 -12.22
N ILE A 20 -4.59 -10.17 -12.53
CA ILE A 20 -5.30 -9.59 -13.68
C ILE A 20 -5.36 -8.06 -13.56
N GLY A 21 -5.71 -7.55 -12.39
CA GLY A 21 -5.73 -6.11 -12.13
C GLY A 21 -4.36 -5.44 -12.30
N ILE A 22 -3.28 -6.10 -11.88
CA ILE A 22 -1.90 -5.63 -12.13
C ILE A 22 -1.65 -5.51 -13.64
N PHE A 23 -1.97 -6.54 -14.42
CA PHE A 23 -1.77 -6.51 -15.87
C PHE A 23 -2.62 -5.43 -16.57
N LEU A 24 -3.89 -5.29 -16.18
CA LEU A 24 -4.78 -4.27 -16.75
C LEU A 24 -4.39 -2.84 -16.36
N GLY A 25 -3.73 -2.67 -15.21
CA GLY A 25 -3.29 -1.38 -14.70
C GLY A 25 -1.86 -0.98 -15.10
N ALA A 26 -1.06 -1.92 -15.59
CA ALA A 26 0.35 -1.70 -15.92
C ALA A 26 0.55 -1.30 -17.39
N GLY A 27 1.62 -0.54 -17.64
CA GLY A 27 2.08 -0.23 -18.99
C GLY A 27 1.43 1.01 -19.63
N LYS A 28 1.64 1.13 -20.96
CA LYS A 28 1.18 2.27 -21.77
C LYS A 28 -0.29 2.14 -22.19
N ASN A 29 -0.74 0.90 -22.44
CA ASN A 29 -2.11 0.59 -22.86
C ASN A 29 -2.95 0.14 -21.66
N ARG A 30 -2.88 0.89 -20.56
CA ARG A 30 -3.63 0.55 -19.33
C ARG A 30 -5.14 0.69 -19.58
N THR A 31 -5.89 -0.31 -19.15
CA THR A 31 -7.35 -0.33 -19.24
C THR A 31 -7.99 0.27 -17.99
N ILE A 32 -7.32 0.12 -16.84
CA ILE A 32 -7.73 0.67 -15.55
C ILE A 32 -6.64 1.57 -14.98
N ILE A 33 -7.04 2.58 -14.20
CA ILE A 33 -6.13 3.41 -13.43
C ILE A 33 -6.12 2.89 -12.00
N VAL A 34 -5.04 2.19 -11.62
CA VAL A 34 -4.86 1.65 -10.27
C VAL A 34 -4.32 2.72 -9.33
N PHE A 35 -3.28 3.44 -9.72
CA PHE A 35 -2.88 4.66 -9.02
C PHE A 35 -2.75 5.77 -10.04
N LYS A 36 -3.50 6.86 -9.90
CA LYS A 36 -3.41 7.97 -10.84
C LYS A 36 -2.04 8.63 -10.82
N ASP A 37 -1.61 8.98 -9.62
CA ASP A 37 -0.35 9.66 -9.37
C ASP A 37 0.23 9.19 -8.02
N TYR A 38 1.32 9.82 -7.56
CA TYR A 38 1.86 9.53 -6.25
C TYR A 38 0.96 10.05 -5.11
N ASP A 39 0.11 11.05 -5.30
CA ASP A 39 -0.81 11.51 -4.26
C ASP A 39 -1.91 10.47 -4.00
N ASP A 40 -2.48 9.87 -5.05
CA ASP A 40 -3.44 8.74 -4.94
C ASP A 40 -2.76 7.51 -4.31
N LEU A 41 -1.50 7.23 -4.67
CA LEU A 41 -0.72 6.19 -4.01
C LEU A 41 -0.56 6.47 -2.51
N GLY A 42 -0.15 7.70 -2.16
CA GLY A 42 0.04 8.15 -0.78
C GLY A 42 -1.25 8.04 0.03
N LEU A 43 -2.37 8.51 -0.52
CA LEU A 43 -3.70 8.40 0.08
C LEU A 43 -4.08 6.93 0.34
N THR A 44 -3.85 6.05 -0.64
CA THR A 44 -4.17 4.62 -0.49
C THR A 44 -3.33 3.97 0.61
N PHE A 45 -2.05 4.34 0.73
CA PHE A 45 -1.15 3.83 1.77
C PHE A 45 -1.44 4.43 3.14
N LEU A 46 -1.96 5.64 3.17
CA LEU A 46 -2.36 6.32 4.39
C LEU A 46 -3.50 5.55 5.08
N ILE A 47 -4.39 4.86 4.37
CA ILE A 47 -5.49 4.09 4.97
C ILE A 47 -5.00 3.04 5.99
N PRO A 48 -4.22 2.01 5.62
CA PRO A 48 -3.71 1.05 6.61
C PRO A 48 -2.71 1.70 7.57
N THR A 49 -1.92 2.68 7.11
CA THR A 49 -0.92 3.35 7.97
C THR A 49 -1.60 4.15 9.09
N SER A 50 -2.67 4.90 8.80
CA SER A 50 -3.44 5.61 9.81
C SER A 50 -4.14 4.65 10.75
N PHE A 51 -4.67 3.54 10.23
CA PHE A 51 -5.33 2.53 11.06
C PHE A 51 -4.38 1.97 12.12
N PHE A 52 -3.25 1.40 11.70
CA PHE A 52 -2.27 0.84 12.62
C PHE A 52 -1.55 1.91 13.43
N GLY A 53 -1.25 3.06 12.83
CA GLY A 53 -0.54 4.16 13.45
C GLY A 53 -1.31 4.78 14.61
N ILE A 54 -2.61 5.06 14.44
CA ILE A 54 -3.46 5.60 15.53
C ILE A 54 -3.51 4.63 16.70
N ILE A 55 -3.73 3.32 16.44
CA ILE A 55 -3.76 2.28 17.48
C ILE A 55 -2.41 2.23 18.23
N PHE A 56 -1.30 2.23 17.48
CA PHE A 56 0.04 2.18 18.04
C PHE A 56 0.36 3.39 18.92
N ILE A 57 0.07 4.60 18.42
CA ILE A 57 0.30 5.86 19.14
C ILE A 57 -0.54 5.90 20.43
N PHE A 58 -1.83 5.57 20.34
CA PHE A 58 -2.69 5.53 21.53
C PHE A 58 -2.13 4.58 22.59
N HIS A 59 -1.70 3.38 22.18
CA HIS A 59 -1.13 2.40 23.09
C HIS A 59 0.18 2.91 23.73
N MET A 60 1.03 3.59 22.97
CA MET A 60 2.28 4.18 23.46
C MET A 60 2.04 5.20 24.60
N PHE A 61 0.94 5.94 24.55
CA PHE A 61 0.55 6.89 25.60
C PHE A 61 -0.31 6.27 26.72
N GLY A 62 -0.39 4.93 26.81
CA GLY A 62 -1.20 4.23 27.82
C GLY A 62 -2.70 4.25 27.56
N GLY A 63 -3.13 4.63 26.35
CA GLY A 63 -4.52 4.67 25.95
C GLY A 63 -5.17 3.30 25.79
N SER A 64 -6.49 3.25 25.96
CA SER A 64 -7.27 2.01 25.83
C SER A 64 -7.66 1.71 24.37
N PRO A 65 -7.59 0.43 23.94
CA PRO A 65 -8.08 0.00 22.62
C PRO A 65 -9.55 0.35 22.36
N LYS A 66 -10.36 0.51 23.42
CA LYS A 66 -11.78 0.90 23.33
C LYS A 66 -11.99 2.24 22.63
N PHE A 67 -11.01 3.15 22.71
CA PHE A 67 -11.08 4.47 22.06
C PHE A 67 -10.25 4.54 20.78
N SER A 68 -9.07 3.91 20.77
CA SER A 68 -8.19 3.96 19.60
C SER A 68 -8.76 3.23 18.40
N LEU A 69 -9.46 2.10 18.60
CA LEU A 69 -9.99 1.30 17.51
C LEU A 69 -11.15 2.01 16.77
N PRO A 70 -12.18 2.58 17.43
CA PRO A 70 -13.18 3.37 16.73
C PRO A 70 -12.59 4.58 15.99
N LEU A 71 -11.66 5.31 16.62
CA LEU A 71 -11.02 6.46 15.98
C LEU A 71 -10.23 6.05 14.73
N ALA A 72 -9.41 5.01 14.84
CA ALA A 72 -8.65 4.46 13.72
C ALA A 72 -9.56 4.01 12.57
N SER A 73 -10.67 3.34 12.89
CA SER A 73 -11.68 2.92 11.92
C SER A 73 -12.35 4.10 11.23
N ILE A 74 -12.77 5.14 11.98
CA ILE A 74 -13.43 6.33 11.42
C ILE A 74 -12.48 7.05 10.46
N VAL A 75 -11.24 7.34 10.89
CA VAL A 75 -10.26 8.03 10.06
C VAL A 75 -9.97 7.22 8.78
N SER A 76 -9.71 5.92 8.93
CA SER A 76 -9.40 5.06 7.78
C SER A 76 -10.58 4.90 6.83
N PHE A 77 -11.81 4.88 7.35
CA PHE A 77 -13.03 4.84 6.55
C PHE A 77 -13.26 6.13 5.75
N ILE A 78 -13.02 7.30 6.35
CA ILE A 78 -13.10 8.58 5.64
C ILE A 78 -12.08 8.60 4.49
N LEU A 79 -10.83 8.22 4.76
CA LEU A 79 -9.78 8.14 3.72
C LEU A 79 -10.15 7.14 2.62
N PHE A 80 -10.73 5.99 2.99
CA PHE A 80 -11.24 5.00 2.05
C PHE A 80 -12.33 5.60 1.15
N CYS A 81 -13.32 6.31 1.69
CA CYS A 81 -14.36 6.95 0.91
C CYS A 81 -13.81 7.99 -0.08
N ILE A 82 -12.84 8.80 0.34
CA ILE A 82 -12.16 9.77 -0.54
C ILE A 82 -11.44 9.05 -1.67
N MET A 83 -10.68 8.00 -1.34
CA MET A 83 -9.95 7.20 -2.33
C MET A 83 -10.89 6.51 -3.32
N VAL A 84 -12.01 5.93 -2.86
CA VAL A 84 -13.03 5.30 -3.72
C VAL A 84 -13.63 6.33 -4.68
N ARG A 85 -14.00 7.52 -4.18
CA ARG A 85 -14.53 8.61 -5.00
C ARG A 85 -13.52 9.02 -6.08
N ASN A 86 -12.27 9.25 -5.71
CA ASN A 86 -11.23 9.66 -6.66
C ASN A 86 -10.99 8.56 -7.71
N SER A 87 -10.87 7.30 -7.26
CA SER A 87 -10.70 6.14 -8.15
C SER A 87 -11.85 5.98 -9.14
N TYR A 88 -13.09 6.30 -8.73
CA TYR A 88 -14.25 6.25 -9.61
C TYR A 88 -14.16 7.32 -10.70
N ILE A 89 -13.76 8.54 -10.34
CA ILE A 89 -13.56 9.64 -11.28
C ILE A 89 -12.42 9.31 -12.25
N ASP A 90 -11.30 8.80 -11.75
CA ASP A 90 -10.11 8.48 -12.54
C ASP A 90 -10.32 7.30 -13.49
N ASN A 91 -11.32 6.46 -13.23
CA ASN A 91 -11.70 5.34 -14.10
C ASN A 91 -12.97 5.64 -14.93
N ASP A 92 -13.13 6.89 -15.37
CA ASP A 92 -14.23 7.35 -16.22
C ASP A 92 -15.63 7.04 -15.68
N ARG A 93 -15.77 6.92 -14.35
CA ARG A 93 -17.03 6.55 -13.69
C ARG A 93 -17.55 5.15 -14.08
N VAL A 94 -16.66 4.25 -14.51
CA VAL A 94 -17.01 2.86 -14.86
C VAL A 94 -16.86 1.94 -13.65
N ILE A 95 -17.96 1.32 -13.21
CA ILE A 95 -18.02 0.54 -11.96
C ILE A 95 -17.05 -0.66 -11.97
N TRP A 96 -16.98 -1.43 -13.06
CA TRP A 96 -16.09 -2.58 -13.09
C TRP A 96 -14.61 -2.18 -12.97
N LYS A 97 -14.22 -1.07 -13.61
CA LYS A 97 -12.85 -0.52 -13.54
C LYS A 97 -12.54 -0.08 -12.11
N LEU A 98 -13.48 0.59 -11.45
CA LEU A 98 -13.39 0.94 -10.04
C LEU A 98 -13.17 -0.31 -9.18
N LEU A 99 -14.03 -1.32 -9.29
CA LEU A 99 -13.92 -2.54 -8.48
C LEU A 99 -12.56 -3.23 -8.70
N MET A 100 -12.11 -3.34 -9.94
CA MET A 100 -10.80 -3.91 -10.26
C MET A 100 -9.66 -3.08 -9.69
N ALA A 101 -9.73 -1.76 -9.79
CA ALA A 101 -8.74 -0.85 -9.21
C ALA A 101 -8.68 -0.99 -7.67
N LEU A 102 -9.83 -1.07 -6.99
CA LEU A 102 -9.92 -1.24 -5.54
C LEU A 102 -9.34 -2.59 -5.08
N VAL A 103 -9.75 -3.69 -5.73
CA VAL A 103 -9.26 -5.04 -5.43
C VAL A 103 -7.78 -5.18 -5.74
N THR A 104 -7.21 -4.34 -6.60
CA THR A 104 -5.77 -4.33 -6.87
C THR A 104 -5.02 -3.45 -5.85
N LYS A 105 -5.43 -2.19 -5.67
CA LYS A 105 -4.65 -1.22 -4.91
C LYS A 105 -4.68 -1.45 -3.40
N LEU A 106 -5.83 -1.88 -2.84
CA LEU A 106 -5.97 -2.08 -1.40
C LEU A 106 -5.13 -3.27 -0.90
N PRO A 107 -5.20 -4.48 -1.49
CA PRO A 107 -4.36 -5.57 -1.05
C PRO A 107 -2.86 -5.25 -1.18
N LEU A 108 -2.44 -4.57 -2.25
CA LEU A 108 -1.04 -4.15 -2.41
C LEU A 108 -0.61 -3.17 -1.31
N ALA A 109 -1.45 -2.19 -0.97
CA ALA A 109 -1.16 -1.24 0.11
C ALA A 109 -1.11 -1.93 1.49
N PHE A 110 -2.07 -2.80 1.79
CA PHE A 110 -2.09 -3.57 3.06
C PHE A 110 -0.90 -4.51 3.16
N LEU A 111 -0.60 -5.28 2.11
CA LEU A 111 0.57 -6.16 2.08
C LEU A 111 1.85 -5.38 2.28
N TRP A 112 2.02 -4.24 1.60
CA TRP A 112 3.22 -3.42 1.73
C TRP A 112 3.36 -2.88 3.17
N VAL A 113 2.31 -2.29 3.75
CA VAL A 113 2.37 -1.71 5.10
C VAL A 113 2.57 -2.79 6.18
N ILE A 114 1.88 -3.93 6.10
CA ILE A 114 2.06 -5.02 7.07
C ILE A 114 3.48 -5.59 7.00
N ASN A 115 4.04 -5.77 5.81
CA ASN A 115 5.42 -6.26 5.66
C ASN A 115 6.44 -5.21 6.10
N LEU A 116 6.19 -3.92 5.90
CA LEU A 116 7.03 -2.86 6.47
C LEU A 116 7.02 -2.91 8.01
N ILE A 117 5.85 -3.08 8.62
CA ILE A 117 5.74 -3.23 10.08
C ILE A 117 6.47 -4.50 10.54
N SER A 118 6.31 -5.62 9.83
CA SER A 118 6.98 -6.90 10.15
C SER A 118 8.50 -6.81 10.01
N LEU A 119 9.00 -5.98 9.08
CA LEU A 119 10.42 -5.70 8.95
C LEU A 119 10.99 -5.00 10.19
N ILE A 120 10.27 -3.99 10.71
CA ILE A 120 10.66 -3.20 11.87
C ILE A 120 10.49 -4.01 13.17
N LYS A 121 9.34 -4.68 13.31
CA LYS A 121 8.96 -5.50 14.46
C LYS A 121 8.63 -6.92 13.99
N PRO A 122 9.65 -7.77 13.79
CA PRO A 122 9.42 -9.14 13.36
C PRO A 122 8.72 -9.98 14.42
N SER A 123 7.86 -10.87 13.96
CA SER A 123 7.22 -11.86 14.80
C SER A 123 8.20 -13.02 15.09
N GLY A 124 7.97 -13.73 16.20
CA GLY A 124 8.77 -14.90 16.59
C GLY A 124 9.33 -14.81 18.01
N GLN A 125 9.39 -15.98 18.67
CA GLN A 125 9.89 -16.10 20.04
C GLN A 125 11.41 -16.20 20.06
N THR A 126 12.02 -16.81 19.03
CA THR A 126 13.48 -16.99 18.94
C THR A 126 14.15 -15.99 17.99
N ALA A 127 15.45 -15.74 18.19
CA ALA A 127 16.23 -14.87 17.32
C ALA A 127 16.26 -15.37 15.86
N LYS A 128 16.29 -16.70 15.66
CA LYS A 128 16.21 -17.33 14.34
C LYS A 128 14.88 -17.03 13.65
N GLN A 129 13.75 -17.25 14.33
CA GLN A 129 12.41 -16.95 13.79
C GLN A 129 12.25 -15.46 13.43
N ARG A 130 12.75 -14.55 14.27
CA ARG A 130 12.71 -13.11 13.99
C ARG A 130 13.58 -12.72 12.80
N ARG A 131 14.68 -13.43 12.54
CA ARG A 131 15.51 -13.21 11.34
C ARG A 131 14.80 -13.70 10.08
N GLU A 132 14.18 -14.87 10.13
CA GLU A 132 13.39 -15.42 9.02
C GLU A 132 12.18 -14.53 8.70
N SER A 133 11.44 -14.06 9.72
CA SER A 133 10.34 -13.11 9.54
C SER A 133 10.78 -11.82 8.83
N ARG A 134 11.91 -11.22 9.23
CA ARG A 134 12.46 -10.03 8.55
C ARG A 134 12.86 -10.33 7.11
N ALA A 135 13.51 -11.46 6.86
CA ALA A 135 13.94 -11.85 5.52
C ALA A 135 12.74 -12.02 4.58
N ASN A 136 11.68 -12.68 5.05
CA ASN A 136 10.44 -12.84 4.29
C ASN A 136 9.76 -11.49 4.01
N ALA A 137 9.70 -10.61 5.02
CA ALA A 137 9.16 -9.27 4.85
C ALA A 137 9.94 -8.45 3.81
N LEU A 138 11.28 -8.49 3.85
CA LEU A 138 12.14 -7.85 2.85
C LEU A 138 11.91 -8.38 1.45
N LEU A 139 11.81 -9.71 1.30
CA LEU A 139 11.58 -10.34 0.01
C LEU A 139 10.24 -9.89 -0.59
N ILE A 140 9.18 -9.91 0.22
CA ILE A 140 7.85 -9.45 -0.22
C ILE A 140 7.88 -7.97 -0.62
N LEU A 141 8.52 -7.11 0.18
CA LEU A 141 8.68 -5.69 -0.14
C LEU A 141 9.46 -5.47 -1.44
N ALA A 142 10.54 -6.24 -1.66
CA ALA A 142 11.37 -6.15 -2.85
C ALA A 142 10.60 -6.49 -4.14
N ILE A 143 9.60 -7.38 -4.05
CA ILE A 143 8.74 -7.77 -5.18
C ILE A 143 7.57 -6.79 -5.35
N ILE A 144 6.87 -6.43 -4.27
CA ILE A 144 5.66 -5.62 -4.33
C ILE A 144 5.99 -4.15 -4.68
N THR A 145 7.10 -3.61 -4.19
CA THR A 145 7.50 -2.21 -4.43
C THR A 145 7.63 -1.86 -5.93
N PRO A 146 8.36 -2.61 -6.77
CA PRO A 146 8.41 -2.32 -8.20
C PRO A 146 7.05 -2.52 -8.90
N ILE A 147 6.22 -3.47 -8.45
CA ILE A 147 4.86 -3.65 -8.99
C ILE A 147 4.01 -2.39 -8.74
N ILE A 148 3.97 -1.90 -7.50
CA ILE A 148 3.30 -0.62 -7.16
C ILE A 148 3.89 0.51 -8.02
N GLY A 149 5.21 0.55 -8.11
CA GLY A 149 5.93 1.51 -8.94
C GLY A 149 5.51 1.46 -10.41
N LEU A 150 5.16 0.32 -10.98
CA LEU A 150 4.66 0.20 -12.36
C LEU A 150 3.21 0.65 -12.51
N LEU A 151 2.39 0.50 -11.47
CA LEU A 151 0.95 0.79 -11.47
C LEU A 151 0.60 2.27 -11.31
N VAL A 152 1.55 3.11 -10.92
CA VAL A 152 1.37 4.56 -10.89
C VAL A 152 1.34 5.14 -12.31
N ALA A 153 0.21 5.71 -12.71
CA ALA A 153 -0.06 6.15 -14.05
C ALA A 153 0.78 7.38 -14.45
N ASP A 154 0.81 8.39 -13.60
CA ASP A 154 1.64 9.60 -13.71
C ASP A 154 2.61 9.68 -12.52
N LYS A 155 3.89 9.97 -12.76
CA LYS A 155 4.91 10.02 -11.71
C LYS A 155 5.02 11.41 -11.07
N SER A 156 3.90 12.12 -11.00
CA SER A 156 3.71 13.41 -10.34
C SER A 156 3.09 13.22 -8.96
N GLY A 157 2.99 14.29 -8.18
CA GLY A 157 2.43 14.32 -6.84
C GLY A 157 2.88 15.59 -6.12
N GLU A 158 1.92 16.35 -5.60
CA GLU A 158 2.16 17.61 -4.89
C GLU A 158 2.39 17.36 -3.39
N LEU A 159 1.63 16.43 -2.80
CA LEU A 159 1.67 16.12 -1.37
C LEU A 159 2.64 14.96 -1.07
N PHE A 160 2.69 13.97 -1.95
CA PHE A 160 3.57 12.81 -1.84
C PHE A 160 4.29 12.57 -3.16
N ASN A 161 5.62 12.62 -3.15
CA ASN A 161 6.43 12.29 -4.32
C ASN A 161 7.76 11.64 -3.92
N PRO A 162 7.87 10.30 -3.98
CA PRO A 162 9.10 9.59 -3.61
C PRO A 162 10.32 10.02 -4.43
N LYS A 163 10.13 10.45 -5.68
CA LYS A 163 11.23 10.87 -6.54
C LYS A 163 11.87 12.16 -6.06
N GLN A 164 11.09 13.09 -5.49
CA GLN A 164 11.62 14.33 -4.93
C GLN A 164 12.47 14.06 -3.68
N TRP A 165 12.10 13.05 -2.89
CA TRP A 165 12.84 12.66 -1.69
C TRP A 165 14.20 12.02 -2.03
N ILE A 166 14.24 11.17 -3.07
CA ILE A 166 15.48 10.52 -3.54
C ILE A 166 16.38 11.51 -4.30
N LYS A 167 15.78 12.47 -5.02
CA LYS A 167 16.53 13.51 -5.75
C LYS A 167 17.21 14.55 -4.84
N GLY A 168 17.30 14.29 -3.53
CA GLY A 168 17.93 15.11 -2.49
C GLY A 168 18.60 16.37 -3.02
N LYS A 169 18.07 17.56 -2.62
CA LYS A 169 18.67 18.87 -2.91
C LYS A 169 20.20 18.69 -2.93
N ARG A 170 20.83 18.87 -4.10
CA ARG A 170 22.29 18.95 -4.18
C ARG A 170 22.71 20.17 -3.37
N VAL A 171 22.86 20.02 -2.06
CA VAL A 171 23.46 21.02 -1.19
C VAL A 171 24.96 20.86 -1.38
N GLY A 172 25.47 21.53 -2.41
CA GLY A 172 26.84 21.39 -2.85
C GLY A 172 26.98 21.84 -4.29
N ASN A 173 26.82 23.14 -4.54
CA ASN A 173 27.59 23.75 -5.61
C ASN A 173 29.05 23.67 -5.18
N ILE A 174 29.78 22.65 -5.65
CA ILE A 174 31.23 22.78 -5.72
C ILE A 174 31.45 23.93 -6.70
N ARG A 175 31.69 25.13 -6.17
CA ARG A 175 32.18 26.24 -6.99
C ARG A 175 33.52 25.75 -7.51
N ASN A 176 33.58 25.42 -8.80
CA ASN A 176 34.84 25.25 -9.49
C ASN A 176 35.54 26.60 -9.45
N HIS A 177 36.45 26.74 -8.49
CA HIS A 177 37.51 27.73 -8.53
C HIS A 177 38.72 27.06 -9.18
N MET A 178 38.64 26.86 -10.48
CA MET A 178 39.79 26.68 -11.37
C MET A 178 39.46 27.37 -12.69
#